data_AF-A0A7V3IYX7-F1
#
_entry.id   AF-A0A7V3IYX7-F1
#
_cell.length_a   1.000
_cell.length_b   1.000
_cell.length_c   1.000
_cell.angle_alpha   90.00
_cell.angle_beta   90.00
_cell.angle_gamma   90.00
#
_symmetry.space_group_name_H-M   'P 1'
#
loop_
_entity.id
_entity.type
_entity.pdbx_description
1 polymer ?
#
loop_
_entity_poly.entity_id
_entity_poly.type
_entity_poly.pdbx_seq_one_letter_code
_entity_poly.pdbx_strand_id
1 'polypeptide(L)'
;MGLLSAVLAAIVVATVATAVWLACNQRRVQSALTRASDAVQRPLDALVGRLGEGRNNWAATLFDGPAVAVLTVGLTTLCVLSALLAYVSDSVEEYDGITVLDEPVVAWVAAHREPVLTTVMHALSVAASPVAVAALALLVCAAAAWRSHSWVPLATAGIGLAGFTMALITVKLEVARQRPPHPYAVMAVDGYSFPSGHALGVTTATLIAAWALARWLIRSWGGRIAVWTTAVALIGGVGFSRVYLGVHYPSDVIAGWLLGAIWTGALLTGTGLWVRVRRRRPTTPPASARGRPGN
;
A
#
# COMPACT_ATOMS: atom_id res chain seq x y z
N MET A 1 8.44 32.68 -1.27
CA MET A 1 8.15 31.24 -1.42
C MET A 1 9.19 30.70 -2.38
N GLY A 2 10.07 29.81 -1.92
CA GLY A 2 11.07 29.21 -2.79
C GLY A 2 10.47 28.15 -3.71
N LEU A 3 11.30 27.68 -4.65
CA LEU A 3 10.90 26.80 -5.73
C LEU A 3 10.34 25.46 -5.21
N LEU A 4 10.98 24.85 -4.21
CA LEU A 4 10.53 23.57 -3.62
C LEU A 4 9.15 23.73 -2.98
N SER A 5 8.95 24.80 -2.20
CA SER A 5 7.65 25.08 -1.59
C SER A 5 6.56 25.26 -2.65
N ALA A 6 6.88 25.95 -3.77
CA ALA A 6 5.94 26.18 -4.87
C ALA A 6 5.54 24.87 -5.58
N VAL A 7 6.52 24.01 -5.87
CA VAL A 7 6.27 22.70 -6.48
C VAL A 7 5.42 21.82 -5.55
N LEU A 8 5.74 21.77 -4.26
CA LEU A 8 4.95 21.00 -3.28
C LEU A 8 3.52 21.52 -3.16
N ALA A 9 3.34 22.84 -3.12
CA ALA A 9 2.00 23.44 -3.09
C ALA A 9 1.20 23.08 -4.34
N ALA A 10 1.82 23.09 -5.53
CA ALA A 10 1.18 22.69 -6.78
C ALA A 10 0.77 21.21 -6.76
N ILE A 11 1.62 20.31 -6.25
CA ILE A 11 1.31 18.88 -6.09
C ILE A 11 0.14 18.68 -5.12
N VAL A 12 0.13 19.39 -3.99
CA VAL A 12 -0.97 19.33 -3.01
C VAL A 12 -2.27 19.81 -3.64
N VAL A 13 -2.26 20.96 -4.33
CA VAL A 13 -3.44 21.49 -5.01
C VAL A 13 -3.95 20.51 -6.08
N ALA A 14 -3.07 19.95 -6.92
CA ALA A 14 -3.45 18.98 -7.93
C ALA A 14 -4.05 17.70 -7.32
N THR A 15 -3.46 17.22 -6.22
CA THR A 15 -3.95 16.04 -5.49
C THR A 15 -5.34 16.29 -4.91
N VAL A 16 -5.56 17.44 -4.25
CA VAL A 16 -6.86 17.83 -3.69
C VAL A 16 -7.89 18.05 -4.80
N ALA A 17 -7.53 18.75 -5.88
CA ALA A 17 -8.43 18.98 -7.01
C ALA A 17 -8.87 17.66 -7.65
N THR A 18 -7.95 16.72 -7.82
CA THR A 18 -8.24 15.37 -8.33
C THR A 18 -9.18 14.62 -7.39
N ALA A 19 -8.94 14.69 -6.08
CA ALA A 19 -9.80 14.05 -5.08
C ALA A 19 -11.22 14.64 -5.07
N VAL A 20 -11.35 15.97 -5.13
CA VAL A 20 -12.64 16.66 -5.22
C VAL A 20 -13.36 16.25 -6.50
N TRP A 21 -12.67 16.22 -7.64
CA TRP A 21 -13.23 15.77 -8.90
C TRP A 21 -13.74 14.32 -8.82
N LEU A 22 -12.94 13.40 -8.28
CA LEU A 22 -13.35 12.00 -8.08
C LEU A 22 -14.57 11.88 -7.16
N ALA A 23 -14.66 12.73 -6.12
CA ALA A 23 -15.76 12.74 -5.17
C ALA A 23 -17.06 13.26 -5.82
N CYS A 24 -16.97 14.33 -6.61
CA CYS A 24 -18.11 14.92 -7.32
C CYS A 24 -18.58 14.08 -8.52
N ASN A 25 -17.68 13.34 -9.16
CA ASN A 25 -17.97 12.56 -10.37
C ASN A 25 -18.22 11.06 -10.11
N GLN A 26 -18.72 10.69 -8.93
CA GLN A 26 -18.94 9.30 -8.50
C GLN A 26 -19.56 8.41 -9.59
N ARG A 27 -20.66 8.83 -10.23
CA ARG A 27 -21.35 8.00 -11.25
C ARG A 27 -20.46 7.71 -12.45
N ARG A 28 -19.71 8.70 -12.93
CA ARG A 28 -18.78 8.54 -14.06
C ARG A 28 -17.66 7.58 -13.69
N VAL A 29 -17.06 7.77 -12.52
CA VAL A 29 -16.00 6.89 -12.01
C VAL A 29 -16.50 5.46 -11.87
N GLN A 30 -17.66 5.25 -11.24
CA GLN A 30 -18.26 3.93 -11.09
C GLN A 30 -18.55 3.27 -12.44
N SER A 31 -19.10 4.02 -13.42
CA SER A 31 -19.35 3.50 -14.77
C SER A 31 -18.08 3.15 -15.55
N ALA A 32 -16.96 3.83 -15.28
CA ALA A 32 -15.67 3.52 -15.89
C ALA A 32 -15.07 2.27 -15.24
N LEU A 33 -15.14 2.16 -13.92
CA LEU A 33 -14.66 1.00 -13.16
C LEU A 33 -15.45 -0.28 -13.51
N THR A 34 -16.77 -0.19 -13.66
CA THR A 34 -17.58 -1.35 -14.10
C THR A 34 -17.22 -1.77 -15.52
N ARG A 35 -17.08 -0.83 -16.47
CA ARG A 35 -16.64 -1.14 -17.83
C ARG A 35 -15.26 -1.80 -17.88
N ALA A 36 -14.32 -1.31 -17.08
CA ALA A 36 -13.00 -1.91 -16.98
C ALA A 36 -13.05 -3.32 -16.37
N SER A 37 -13.86 -3.52 -15.32
CA SER A 37 -14.11 -4.85 -14.74
C SER A 37 -14.71 -5.79 -15.77
N ASP A 38 -15.74 -5.37 -16.49
CA ASP A 38 -16.41 -6.18 -17.51
C ASP A 38 -15.47 -6.57 -18.66
N ALA A 39 -14.59 -5.65 -19.08
CA ALA A 39 -13.59 -5.91 -20.11
C ALA A 39 -12.58 -7.00 -19.70
N VAL A 40 -12.25 -7.08 -18.41
CA VAL A 40 -11.39 -8.11 -17.83
C VAL A 40 -12.17 -9.42 -17.61
N GLN A 41 -13.41 -9.34 -17.12
CA GLN A 41 -14.22 -10.50 -16.77
C GLN A 41 -14.65 -11.32 -17.97
N ARG A 42 -15.09 -10.68 -19.07
CA ARG A 42 -15.59 -11.39 -20.27
C ARG A 42 -14.63 -12.44 -20.84
N PRO A 43 -13.34 -12.13 -21.12
CA PRO A 43 -12.41 -13.14 -21.63
C PRO A 43 -12.10 -14.22 -20.59
N LEU A 44 -12.08 -13.87 -19.29
CA LEU A 44 -11.85 -14.81 -18.21
C LEU A 44 -13.01 -15.81 -18.07
N ASP A 45 -14.26 -15.35 -18.11
CA ASP A 45 -15.44 -16.20 -18.07
C ASP A 45 -15.47 -17.16 -19.27
N ALA A 46 -15.07 -16.68 -20.45
CA ALA A 46 -14.93 -17.51 -21.64
C ALA A 46 -13.81 -18.58 -21.50
N LEU A 47 -12.67 -18.23 -20.91
CA LEU A 47 -11.57 -19.17 -20.64
C LEU A 47 -11.95 -20.20 -19.58
N VAL A 48 -12.58 -19.78 -18.49
CA VAL A 48 -13.05 -20.64 -17.40
C VAL A 48 -14.15 -21.59 -17.89
N GLY A 49 -15.07 -21.10 -18.72
CA GLY A 49 -16.10 -21.93 -19.35
C GLY A 49 -15.53 -23.02 -20.26
N ARG A 50 -14.37 -22.79 -20.89
CA ARG A 50 -13.67 -23.79 -21.70
C ARG A 50 -12.91 -24.84 -20.88
N LEU A 51 -12.53 -24.52 -19.64
CA LEU A 51 -11.69 -25.38 -18.78
C LEU A 51 -12.48 -26.35 -17.88
N GLY A 52 -13.81 -26.42 -18.02
CA GLY A 52 -14.53 -27.65 -17.72
C GLY A 52 -15.45 -27.65 -16.50
N GLU A 53 -16.60 -28.26 -16.76
CA GLU A 53 -17.54 -28.92 -15.86
C GLU A 53 -16.79 -29.95 -14.99
N GLY A 54 -16.91 -29.82 -13.67
CA GLY A 54 -16.19 -30.69 -12.71
C GLY A 54 -15.65 -29.97 -11.47
N ARG A 55 -16.17 -28.77 -11.14
CA ARG A 55 -15.61 -27.93 -10.06
C ARG A 55 -16.05 -28.42 -8.68
N ASN A 56 -15.06 -28.88 -7.91
CA ASN A 56 -15.11 -28.90 -6.45
C ASN A 56 -15.48 -27.49 -5.92
N ASN A 57 -16.24 -27.43 -4.81
CA ASN A 57 -16.78 -26.19 -4.23
C ASN A 57 -15.75 -25.05 -3.99
N TRP A 58 -14.46 -25.37 -3.84
CA TRP A 58 -13.39 -24.37 -3.66
C TRP A 58 -13.00 -23.68 -4.98
N ALA A 59 -12.91 -24.42 -6.08
CA ALA A 59 -12.68 -23.86 -7.42
C ALA A 59 -13.90 -23.05 -7.88
N ALA A 60 -15.11 -23.47 -7.51
CA ALA A 60 -16.32 -22.66 -7.65
C ALA A 60 -16.15 -21.24 -7.06
N THR A 61 -15.45 -21.13 -5.92
CA THR A 61 -15.30 -19.89 -5.15
C THR A 61 -14.15 -19.00 -5.63
N LEU A 62 -13.04 -19.59 -6.10
CA LEU A 62 -11.92 -18.86 -6.68
C LEU A 62 -12.27 -18.29 -8.06
N PHE A 63 -13.03 -19.06 -8.85
CA PHE A 63 -13.42 -18.71 -10.21
C PHE A 63 -14.84 -18.13 -10.28
N ASP A 64 -15.25 -17.40 -9.26
CA ASP A 64 -16.48 -16.60 -9.32
C ASP A 64 -16.14 -15.24 -9.94
N GLY A 65 -16.84 -14.81 -11.00
CA GLY A 65 -16.41 -13.75 -11.92
C GLY A 65 -15.74 -12.51 -11.27
N PRO A 66 -16.33 -11.85 -10.27
CA PRO A 66 -15.72 -10.69 -9.61
C PRO A 66 -14.59 -11.00 -8.64
N ALA A 67 -14.39 -12.26 -8.25
CA ALA A 67 -13.19 -12.70 -7.53
C ALA A 67 -12.01 -12.88 -8.48
N VAL A 68 -12.22 -13.45 -9.67
CA VAL A 68 -11.16 -13.63 -10.67
C VAL A 68 -10.60 -12.30 -11.11
N ALA A 69 -11.45 -11.34 -11.49
CA ALA A 69 -10.97 -10.03 -11.95
C ALA A 69 -10.15 -9.29 -10.88
N VAL A 70 -10.58 -9.33 -9.61
CA VAL A 70 -9.84 -8.72 -8.51
C VAL A 70 -8.50 -9.44 -8.27
N LEU A 71 -8.48 -10.77 -8.37
CA LEU A 71 -7.26 -11.56 -8.24
C LEU A 71 -6.30 -11.32 -9.40
N THR A 72 -6.80 -11.29 -10.64
CA THR A 72 -5.98 -11.04 -11.83
C THR A 72 -5.39 -9.64 -11.78
N VAL A 73 -6.20 -8.61 -11.56
CA VAL A 73 -5.70 -7.22 -11.44
C VAL A 73 -4.73 -7.10 -10.27
N GLY A 74 -5.05 -7.71 -9.12
CA GLY A 74 -4.18 -7.73 -7.94
C GLY A 74 -2.83 -8.40 -8.23
N LEU A 75 -2.85 -9.61 -8.80
CA LEU A 75 -1.64 -10.37 -9.15
C LEU A 75 -0.82 -9.67 -10.23
N THR A 76 -1.43 -9.15 -11.28
CA THR A 76 -0.72 -8.37 -12.31
C THR A 76 -0.08 -7.14 -11.70
N THR A 77 -0.79 -6.42 -10.83
CA THR A 77 -0.22 -5.27 -10.11
C THR A 77 0.96 -5.70 -9.26
N LEU A 78 0.84 -6.79 -8.50
CA LEU A 78 1.95 -7.32 -7.69
C LEU A 78 3.14 -7.73 -8.55
N CYS A 79 2.93 -8.38 -9.70
CA CYS A 79 4.00 -8.75 -10.62
C CYS A 79 4.73 -7.51 -11.17
N VAL A 80 3.97 -6.48 -11.58
CA VAL A 80 4.54 -5.22 -12.07
C VAL A 80 5.34 -4.53 -10.96
N LEU A 81 4.77 -4.41 -9.77
CA LEU A 81 5.48 -3.79 -8.63
C LEU A 81 6.74 -4.58 -8.26
N SER A 82 6.69 -5.91 -8.26
CA SER A 82 7.85 -6.76 -7.98
C SER A 82 8.92 -6.64 -9.07
N ALA A 83 8.53 -6.55 -10.35
CA ALA A 83 9.48 -6.31 -11.44
C ALA A 83 10.15 -4.93 -11.32
N LEU A 84 9.39 -3.90 -10.94
CA LEU A 84 9.94 -2.57 -10.66
C LEU A 84 10.88 -2.59 -9.45
N LEU A 85 10.52 -3.31 -8.38
CA LEU A 85 11.39 -3.43 -7.20
C LEU A 85 12.69 -4.16 -7.57
N ALA A 86 12.61 -5.24 -8.35
CA ALA A 86 13.78 -5.95 -8.84
C ALA A 86 14.69 -5.03 -9.66
N TYR A 87 14.13 -4.28 -10.60
CA TYR A 87 14.89 -3.27 -11.37
C TYR A 87 15.57 -2.23 -10.47
N VAL A 88 14.86 -1.68 -9.47
CA VAL A 88 15.46 -0.68 -8.57
C VAL A 88 16.56 -1.29 -7.69
N SER A 89 16.37 -2.51 -7.19
CA SER A 89 17.38 -3.20 -6.39
C SER A 89 18.64 -3.51 -7.22
N ASP A 90 18.46 -4.02 -8.44
CA ASP A 90 19.53 -4.31 -9.40
C ASP A 90 20.33 -3.05 -9.72
N SER A 91 19.65 -1.94 -10.05
CA SER A 91 20.30 -0.65 -10.27
C SER A 91 21.06 -0.11 -9.05
N VAL A 92 20.66 -0.47 -7.83
CA VAL A 92 21.37 -0.08 -6.60
C VAL A 92 22.64 -0.91 -6.39
N GLU A 93 22.64 -2.17 -6.78
CA GLU A 93 23.81 -3.05 -6.71
C GLU A 93 24.82 -2.71 -7.82
N GLU A 94 24.35 -2.41 -9.02
CA GLU A 94 25.20 -2.09 -10.19
C GLU A 94 25.60 -0.61 -10.30
N TYR A 95 25.01 0.27 -9.48
CA TYR A 95 25.19 1.74 -9.54
C TYR A 95 24.84 2.34 -10.91
N ASP A 96 23.77 1.85 -11.52
CA ASP A 96 23.33 2.25 -12.85
C ASP A 96 21.83 2.62 -12.89
N GLY A 97 21.25 2.72 -14.09
CA GLY A 97 19.82 2.87 -14.29
C GLY A 97 19.22 4.07 -13.56
N ILE A 98 18.32 3.82 -12.61
CA ILE A 98 17.66 4.90 -11.84
C ILE A 98 18.60 5.59 -10.86
N THR A 99 19.67 4.94 -10.42
CA THR A 99 20.58 5.51 -9.40
C THR A 99 21.45 6.63 -9.94
N VAL A 100 21.57 6.76 -11.26
CA VAL A 100 22.19 7.92 -11.93
C VAL A 100 21.51 9.24 -11.53
N LEU A 101 20.22 9.19 -11.14
CA LEU A 101 19.47 10.35 -10.68
C LEU A 101 19.64 10.64 -9.18
N ASP A 102 20.22 9.73 -8.40
CA ASP A 102 20.24 9.85 -6.94
C ASP A 102 21.04 11.06 -6.46
N GLU A 103 22.31 11.16 -6.86
CA GLU A 103 23.16 12.28 -6.48
C GLU A 103 22.68 13.62 -7.05
N PRO A 104 22.35 13.75 -8.36
CA PRO A 104 21.85 15.01 -8.90
C PRO A 104 20.59 15.50 -8.20
N VAL A 105 19.65 14.59 -7.89
CA VAL A 105 18.41 14.96 -7.19
C VAL A 105 18.70 15.38 -5.75
N VAL A 106 19.50 14.64 -5.00
CA VAL A 106 19.85 15.00 -3.62
C VAL A 106 20.59 16.33 -3.57
N ALA A 107 21.55 16.55 -4.47
CA ALA A 107 22.29 17.80 -4.57
C ALA A 107 21.39 18.99 -4.93
N TRP A 108 20.50 18.80 -5.92
CA TRP A 108 19.55 19.84 -6.32
C TRP A 108 18.59 20.20 -5.18
N VAL A 109 18.05 19.20 -4.48
CA VAL A 109 17.16 19.43 -3.33
C VAL A 109 17.90 20.14 -2.21
N ALA A 110 19.14 19.73 -1.90
CA ALA A 110 19.98 20.37 -0.89
C ALA A 110 20.25 21.85 -1.21
N ALA A 111 20.52 22.19 -2.48
CA ALA A 111 20.75 23.56 -2.94
C ALA A 111 19.51 24.47 -2.85
N HIS A 112 18.30 23.90 -2.87
CA HIS A 112 17.04 24.66 -2.86
C HIS A 112 16.30 24.60 -1.52
N ARG A 113 16.94 24.14 -0.44
CA ARG A 113 16.31 24.07 0.89
C ARG A 113 15.92 25.44 1.42
N GLU A 114 14.76 25.49 2.05
CA GLU A 114 14.23 26.68 2.70
C GLU A 114 14.11 26.41 4.21
N PRO A 115 14.44 27.36 5.11
CA PRO A 115 14.39 27.11 6.55
C PRO A 115 13.02 26.61 7.05
N VAL A 116 11.94 27.28 6.62
CA VAL A 116 10.56 26.91 6.99
C VAL A 116 10.21 25.52 6.48
N LEU A 117 10.53 25.22 5.21
CA LEU A 117 10.26 23.92 4.62
C LEU A 117 11.06 22.82 5.32
N THR A 118 12.28 23.10 5.74
CA THR A 118 13.10 22.18 6.53
C THR A 118 12.46 21.84 7.87
N THR A 119 11.95 22.85 8.59
CA THR A 119 11.20 22.61 9.85
C THR A 119 9.96 21.75 9.59
N VAL A 120 9.20 22.04 8.53
CA VAL A 120 8.00 21.26 8.17
C VAL A 120 8.36 19.82 7.80
N MET A 121 9.39 19.61 6.98
CA MET A 121 9.83 18.26 6.57
C MET A 121 10.38 17.45 7.74
N HIS A 122 11.11 18.08 8.65
CA HIS A 122 11.56 17.45 9.87
C HIS A 122 10.38 17.07 10.78
N ALA A 123 9.45 18.00 11.02
CA ALA A 123 8.25 17.73 11.83
C ALA A 123 7.40 16.62 11.22
N LEU A 124 7.20 16.62 9.90
CA LEU A 124 6.48 15.57 9.18
C LEU A 124 7.18 14.21 9.36
N SER A 125 8.51 14.17 9.22
CA SER A 125 9.25 12.91 9.38
C SER A 125 9.17 12.34 10.80
N VAL A 126 9.11 13.20 11.83
CA VAL A 126 9.00 12.77 13.23
C VAL A 126 7.57 12.34 13.55
N ALA A 127 6.59 13.19 13.22
CA ALA A 127 5.17 12.95 13.51
C ALA A 127 4.62 11.73 12.77
N ALA A 128 5.07 11.51 11.53
CA ALA A 128 4.73 10.35 10.72
C ALA A 128 5.85 9.29 10.72
N SER A 129 6.56 9.14 11.84
CA SER A 129 7.51 8.04 12.01
C SER A 129 6.80 6.67 11.84
N PRO A 130 7.50 5.62 11.38
CA PRO A 130 6.92 4.29 11.24
C PRO A 130 6.20 3.78 12.48
N VAL A 131 6.75 4.06 13.67
CA VAL A 131 6.15 3.68 14.96
C VAL A 131 4.84 4.42 15.20
N ALA A 132 4.81 5.74 15.00
CA ALA A 132 3.62 6.55 15.19
C ALA A 132 2.49 6.13 14.24
N VAL A 133 2.82 5.91 12.96
CA VAL A 133 1.83 5.49 11.95
C VAL A 133 1.39 4.04 12.19
N ALA A 134 2.28 3.15 12.63
CA ALA A 134 1.92 1.78 13.02
C ALA A 134 0.96 1.76 14.22
N ALA A 135 1.21 2.59 15.24
CA ALA A 135 0.30 2.74 16.37
C ALA A 135 -1.08 3.23 15.92
N LEU A 136 -1.13 4.25 15.05
CA LEU A 136 -2.38 4.72 14.47
C LEU A 136 -3.10 3.61 13.68
N ALA A 137 -2.38 2.85 12.86
CA ALA A 137 -2.94 1.74 12.11
C ALA A 137 -3.53 0.65 13.02
N LEU A 138 -2.86 0.32 14.12
CA LEU A 138 -3.37 -0.60 15.14
C LEU A 138 -4.64 -0.07 15.80
N LEU A 139 -4.69 1.21 16.16
CA LEU A 139 -5.90 1.83 16.75
C LEU A 139 -7.07 1.80 15.77
N VAL A 140 -6.83 2.15 14.51
CA VAL A 140 -7.84 2.09 13.43
C VAL A 140 -8.33 0.65 13.23
N CYS A 141 -7.42 -0.31 13.17
CA CYS A 141 -7.76 -1.72 13.00
C CYS A 141 -8.46 -2.31 14.23
N ALA A 142 -8.14 -1.86 15.45
CA ALA A 142 -8.86 -2.23 16.66
C ALA A 142 -10.30 -1.69 16.64
N ALA A 143 -10.50 -0.42 16.25
CA ALA A 143 -11.83 0.15 16.05
C ALA A 143 -12.63 -0.58 14.96
N ALA A 144 -11.97 -0.94 13.85
CA ALA A 144 -12.59 -1.75 12.79
C ALA A 144 -12.93 -3.16 13.26
N ALA A 145 -12.07 -3.79 14.07
CA ALA A 145 -12.29 -5.11 14.65
C ALA A 145 -13.50 -5.11 15.60
N TRP A 146 -13.58 -4.09 16.47
CA TRP A 146 -14.76 -3.84 17.31
C TRP A 146 -16.01 -3.69 16.46
N ARG A 147 -15.99 -2.79 15.48
CA ARG A 147 -17.17 -2.45 14.66
C ARG A 147 -17.67 -3.61 13.80
N SER A 148 -16.75 -4.49 13.41
CA SER A 148 -17.02 -5.65 12.56
C SER A 148 -17.24 -6.96 13.33
N HIS A 149 -17.09 -6.95 14.66
CA HIS A 149 -17.09 -8.13 15.51
C HIS A 149 -16.17 -9.25 14.97
N SER A 150 -15.00 -8.85 14.45
CA SER A 150 -14.07 -9.75 13.78
C SER A 150 -12.63 -9.39 14.13
N TRP A 151 -11.80 -10.40 14.40
CA TRP A 151 -10.37 -10.21 14.67
C TRP A 151 -9.54 -9.93 13.39
N VAL A 152 -10.15 -10.09 12.21
CA VAL A 152 -9.45 -9.99 10.91
C VAL A 152 -8.72 -8.66 10.71
N PRO A 153 -9.31 -7.48 10.99
CA PRO A 153 -8.59 -6.21 10.81
C PRO A 153 -7.33 -6.13 11.69
N LEU A 154 -7.43 -6.61 12.93
CA LEU A 154 -6.33 -6.57 13.89
C LEU A 154 -5.21 -7.55 13.52
N ALA A 155 -5.55 -8.78 13.10
CA ALA A 155 -4.55 -9.71 12.59
C ALA A 155 -3.90 -9.21 11.30
N THR A 156 -4.66 -8.55 10.42
CA THR A 156 -4.09 -7.93 9.21
C THR A 156 -3.05 -6.87 9.58
N ALA A 157 -3.35 -6.02 10.58
CA ALA A 157 -2.37 -5.07 11.09
C ALA A 157 -1.15 -5.77 11.71
N GLY A 158 -1.35 -6.77 12.57
CA GLY A 158 -0.25 -7.50 13.20
C GLY A 158 0.68 -8.18 12.19
N ILE A 159 0.12 -8.93 11.24
CA ILE A 159 0.87 -9.59 10.16
C ILE A 159 1.57 -8.56 9.27
N GLY A 160 0.85 -7.48 8.90
CA GLY A 160 1.39 -6.41 8.08
C GLY A 160 2.61 -5.75 8.73
N LEU A 161 2.50 -5.39 10.00
CA LEU A 161 3.57 -4.73 10.76
C LEU A 161 4.77 -5.64 11.01
N ALA A 162 4.53 -6.90 11.34
CA ALA A 162 5.61 -7.88 11.51
C ALA A 162 6.35 -8.11 10.17
N GLY A 163 5.60 -8.30 9.09
CA GLY A 163 6.20 -8.62 7.79
C GLY A 163 7.04 -7.50 7.19
N PHE A 164 6.62 -6.22 7.28
CA PHE A 164 7.48 -5.14 6.78
C PHE A 164 8.74 -5.01 7.63
N THR A 165 8.65 -5.24 8.95
CA THR A 165 9.83 -5.16 9.84
C THR A 165 10.85 -6.22 9.47
N MET A 166 10.39 -7.45 9.23
CA MET A 166 11.26 -8.54 8.75
C MET A 166 11.86 -8.22 7.39
N ALA A 167 11.04 -7.81 6.42
CA ALA A 167 11.52 -7.44 5.09
C ALA A 167 12.55 -6.30 5.13
N LEU A 168 12.32 -5.28 5.97
CA LEU A 168 13.25 -4.17 6.15
C LEU A 168 14.62 -4.63 6.66
N ILE A 169 14.62 -5.46 7.71
CA ILE A 169 15.85 -5.93 8.34
C ILE A 169 16.63 -6.79 7.35
N THR A 170 15.97 -7.74 6.68
CA THR A 170 16.59 -8.61 5.69
C THR A 170 17.24 -7.78 4.58
N VAL A 171 16.47 -6.94 3.88
CA VAL A 171 17.02 -6.21 2.71
C VAL A 171 18.11 -5.22 3.13
N LYS A 172 18.00 -4.58 4.32
CA LYS A 172 19.07 -3.70 4.81
C LYS A 172 20.40 -4.41 4.99
N LEU A 173 20.37 -5.63 5.53
CA LEU A 173 21.57 -6.40 5.81
C LEU A 173 22.20 -6.98 4.53
N GLU A 174 21.37 -7.34 3.55
CA GLU A 174 21.83 -7.84 2.25
C GLU A 174 22.49 -6.74 1.42
N VAL A 175 21.82 -5.59 1.25
CA VAL A 175 22.29 -4.55 0.31
C VAL A 175 23.37 -3.66 0.93
N ALA A 176 23.32 -3.42 2.24
CA ALA A 176 24.34 -2.67 2.99
C ALA A 176 24.73 -1.28 2.39
N ARG A 177 23.81 -0.63 1.67
CA ARG A 177 24.08 0.63 0.97
C ARG A 177 24.42 1.77 1.93
N GLN A 178 25.47 2.53 1.63
CA GLN A 178 25.80 3.76 2.36
C GLN A 178 24.78 4.88 2.10
N ARG A 179 24.61 5.77 3.09
CA ARG A 179 23.71 6.94 3.00
C ARG A 179 24.35 8.08 2.20
N PRO A 180 23.55 9.07 1.74
CA PRO A 180 24.11 10.31 1.21
C PRO A 180 25.12 10.94 2.17
N PRO A 181 26.31 11.31 1.70
CA PRO A 181 27.36 11.86 2.57
C PRO A 181 27.04 13.29 3.04
N HIS A 182 27.75 13.74 4.07
CA HIS A 182 27.79 15.17 4.42
C HIS A 182 28.39 15.97 3.24
N PRO A 183 27.87 17.17 2.88
CA PRO A 183 26.95 18.02 3.63
C PRO A 183 25.46 17.85 3.28
N TYR A 184 25.06 16.79 2.56
CA TYR A 184 23.66 16.63 2.17
C TYR A 184 22.74 16.33 3.37
N ALA A 185 23.17 15.49 4.31
CA ALA A 185 22.36 15.14 5.47
C ALA A 185 22.26 16.31 6.48
N VAL A 186 21.03 16.74 6.78
CA VAL A 186 20.78 17.78 7.82
C VAL A 186 20.58 17.21 9.22
N MET A 187 20.59 15.88 9.32
CA MET A 187 20.48 15.15 10.59
C MET A 187 21.30 13.86 10.50
N ALA A 188 21.91 13.45 11.61
CA ALA A 188 22.61 12.18 11.70
C ALA A 188 21.61 11.02 11.79
N VAL A 189 21.81 9.98 10.97
CA VAL A 189 21.04 8.74 11.03
C VAL A 189 21.98 7.58 10.79
N ASP A 190 22.04 6.65 11.74
CA ASP A 190 22.92 5.50 11.65
C ASP A 190 22.36 4.39 10.74
N GLY A 191 23.24 3.45 10.38
CA GLY A 191 22.94 2.26 9.59
C GLY A 191 22.70 2.52 8.10
N TYR A 192 22.39 1.44 7.37
CA TYR A 192 22.29 1.44 5.92
C TYR A 192 21.12 2.26 5.36
N SER A 193 21.29 2.77 4.14
CA SER A 193 20.30 3.62 3.46
C SER A 193 19.18 2.82 2.82
N PHE A 194 19.50 1.70 2.18
CA PHE A 194 18.57 0.93 1.36
C PHE A 194 17.90 -0.23 2.13
N PRO A 195 16.59 -0.45 1.96
CA PRO A 195 15.60 0.51 1.50
C PRO A 195 15.26 1.51 2.62
N SER A 196 14.55 2.59 2.27
CA SER A 196 14.11 3.56 3.28
C SER A 196 13.06 2.97 4.22
N GLY A 197 13.42 2.78 5.49
CA GLY A 197 12.51 2.25 6.51
C GLY A 197 11.32 3.18 6.82
N HIS A 198 11.49 4.50 6.68
CA HIS A 198 10.37 5.44 6.80
C HIS A 198 9.38 5.26 5.65
N ALA A 199 9.86 5.20 4.41
CA ALA A 199 9.01 4.99 3.24
C ALA A 199 8.27 3.65 3.32
N LEU A 200 8.98 2.56 3.63
CA LEU A 200 8.39 1.22 3.76
C LEU A 200 7.35 1.12 4.88
N GLY A 201 7.72 1.56 6.09
CA GLY A 201 6.87 1.47 7.27
C GLY A 201 5.60 2.31 7.15
N VAL A 202 5.73 3.56 6.69
CA VAL A 202 4.58 4.45 6.46
C VAL A 202 3.69 3.91 5.35
N THR A 203 4.25 3.45 4.22
CA THR A 203 3.45 2.82 3.16
C THR A 203 2.62 1.66 3.71
N THR A 204 3.25 0.74 4.43
CA THR A 204 2.57 -0.45 4.97
C THR A 204 1.47 -0.06 5.96
N ALA A 205 1.81 0.70 7.00
CA ALA A 205 0.88 1.03 8.06
C ALA A 205 -0.28 1.92 7.57
N THR A 206 0.02 2.93 6.73
CA THR A 206 -1.00 3.83 6.19
C THR A 206 -1.96 3.12 5.23
N LEU A 207 -1.47 2.23 4.35
CA LEU A 207 -2.35 1.48 3.45
C LEU A 207 -3.27 0.51 4.22
N ILE A 208 -2.76 -0.14 5.28
CA ILE A 208 -3.58 -0.99 6.17
C ILE A 208 -4.65 -0.15 6.89
N ALA A 209 -4.27 1.00 7.45
CA ALA A 209 -5.20 1.90 8.11
C ALA A 209 -6.29 2.42 7.14
N ALA A 210 -5.89 2.84 5.93
CA ALA A 210 -6.79 3.31 4.88
C ALA A 210 -7.78 2.22 4.45
N TRP A 211 -7.30 0.99 4.26
CA TRP A 211 -8.15 -0.17 3.97
C TRP A 211 -9.17 -0.41 5.09
N ALA A 212 -8.74 -0.40 6.35
CA ALA A 212 -9.62 -0.64 7.47
C ALA A 212 -10.68 0.46 7.64
N LEU A 213 -10.27 1.73 7.52
CA LEU A 213 -11.19 2.88 7.49
C LEU A 213 -12.22 2.73 6.38
N ALA A 214 -11.78 2.57 5.13
CA ALA A 214 -12.66 2.50 3.97
C ALA A 214 -13.62 1.29 4.02
N ARG A 215 -13.18 0.18 4.64
CA ARG A 215 -13.95 -1.06 4.67
C ARG A 215 -14.99 -1.11 5.78
N TRP A 216 -14.73 -0.55 6.95
CA TRP A 216 -15.57 -0.71 8.14
C TRP A 216 -16.07 0.57 8.79
N LEU A 217 -15.31 1.67 8.71
CA LEU A 217 -15.59 2.88 9.47
C LEU A 217 -16.19 3.99 8.59
N ILE A 218 -15.78 4.09 7.33
CA ILE A 218 -16.21 5.12 6.38
C ILE A 218 -17.06 4.51 5.26
N ARG A 219 -18.32 4.95 5.17
CA ARG A 219 -19.30 4.42 4.20
C ARG A 219 -19.49 5.29 2.97
N SER A 220 -19.35 6.62 3.09
CA SER A 220 -19.57 7.55 1.99
C SER A 220 -18.45 7.44 0.95
N TRP A 221 -18.81 7.64 -0.33
CA TRP A 221 -17.86 7.64 -1.44
C TRP A 221 -16.79 8.73 -1.28
N GLY A 222 -17.22 9.98 -1.02
CA GLY A 222 -16.31 11.10 -0.78
C GLY A 222 -15.39 10.87 0.41
N GLY A 223 -15.90 10.28 1.50
CA GLY A 223 -15.07 9.95 2.67
C GLY A 223 -14.01 8.90 2.34
N ARG A 224 -14.32 7.89 1.53
CA ARG A 224 -13.33 6.90 1.08
C ARG A 224 -12.26 7.52 0.19
N ILE A 225 -12.65 8.42 -0.71
CA ILE A 225 -11.68 9.16 -1.52
C ILE A 225 -10.78 10.01 -0.64
N ALA A 226 -11.33 10.71 0.34
CA ALA A 226 -10.54 11.49 1.30
C ALA A 226 -9.52 10.60 2.03
N VAL A 227 -9.94 9.44 2.55
CA VAL A 227 -9.05 8.47 3.21
C VAL A 227 -7.88 8.05 2.31
N TRP A 228 -8.17 7.61 1.08
CA TRP A 228 -7.12 7.16 0.15
C TRP A 228 -6.23 8.31 -0.34
N THR A 229 -6.79 9.49 -0.54
CA THR A 229 -6.04 10.68 -0.94
C THR A 229 -5.07 11.10 0.16
N THR A 230 -5.54 11.16 1.41
CA THR A 230 -4.70 11.46 2.57
C THR A 230 -3.61 10.39 2.75
N ALA A 231 -3.93 9.13 2.52
CA ALA A 231 -2.95 8.04 2.57
C ALA A 231 -1.82 8.24 1.54
N VAL A 232 -2.16 8.51 0.29
CA VAL A 232 -1.18 8.77 -0.79
C VAL A 232 -0.36 10.02 -0.50
N ALA A 233 -1.00 11.11 -0.05
CA ALA A 233 -0.31 12.35 0.30
C ALA A 233 0.68 12.14 1.46
N LEU A 234 0.31 11.38 2.49
CA LEU A 234 1.19 11.06 3.62
C LEU A 234 2.39 10.22 3.18
N ILE A 235 2.16 9.18 2.37
CA ILE A 235 3.23 8.30 1.86
C ILE A 235 4.23 9.10 1.00
N GLY A 236 3.72 9.92 0.08
CA GLY A 236 4.52 10.78 -0.78
C GLY A 236 5.28 11.84 0.02
N GLY A 237 4.58 12.52 0.95
CA GLY A 237 5.17 13.56 1.80
C GLY A 237 6.28 13.05 2.71
N VAL A 238 6.09 11.88 3.32
CA VAL A 238 7.14 11.25 4.14
C VAL A 238 8.31 10.79 3.28
N GLY A 239 8.08 10.16 2.12
CA GLY A 239 9.17 9.76 1.25
C GLY A 239 9.98 10.96 0.76
N PHE A 240 9.30 12.04 0.35
CA PHE A 240 9.95 13.29 -0.02
C PHE A 240 10.74 13.90 1.14
N SER A 241 10.21 13.88 2.37
CA SER A 241 10.94 14.42 3.53
C SER A 241 12.28 13.70 3.76
N ARG A 242 12.38 12.40 3.44
CA ARG A 242 13.63 11.63 3.58
C ARG A 242 14.71 12.05 2.57
N VAL A 243 14.31 12.32 1.33
CA VAL A 243 15.22 12.87 0.31
C VAL A 243 15.56 14.33 0.66
N TYR A 244 14.54 15.11 1.06
CA TYR A 244 14.70 16.51 1.43
C TYR A 244 15.69 16.70 2.58
N LEU A 245 15.63 15.87 3.62
CA LEU A 245 16.55 15.91 4.75
C LEU A 245 17.93 15.30 4.43
N GLY A 246 18.11 14.76 3.21
CA GLY A 246 19.38 14.22 2.73
C GLY A 246 19.82 12.93 3.43
N VAL A 247 18.88 12.16 3.96
CA VAL A 247 19.14 10.94 4.74
C VAL A 247 18.92 9.67 3.94
N HIS A 248 18.33 9.78 2.74
CA HIS A 248 18.10 8.70 1.79
C HIS A 248 18.19 9.24 0.36
N TYR A 249 18.61 8.38 -0.56
CA TYR A 249 18.50 8.62 -1.99
C TYR A 249 17.06 8.40 -2.49
N PRO A 250 16.65 9.02 -3.62
CA PRO A 250 15.37 8.76 -4.27
C PRO A 250 15.08 7.28 -4.50
N SER A 251 16.04 6.52 -5.02
CA SER A 251 15.92 5.07 -5.22
C SER A 251 15.62 4.30 -3.92
N ASP A 252 16.22 4.67 -2.78
CA ASP A 252 15.94 4.05 -1.48
C ASP A 252 14.47 4.24 -1.06
N VAL A 253 13.92 5.41 -1.36
CA VAL A 253 12.52 5.77 -1.06
C VAL A 253 11.57 5.03 -1.99
N ILE A 254 11.88 4.98 -3.29
CA ILE A 254 11.10 4.24 -4.28
C ILE A 254 11.05 2.76 -3.93
N ALA A 255 12.19 2.14 -3.62
CA ALA A 255 12.25 0.74 -3.17
C ALA A 255 11.41 0.51 -1.90
N GLY A 256 11.48 1.44 -0.93
CA GLY A 256 10.64 1.39 0.26
C GLY A 256 9.13 1.46 -0.05
N TRP A 257 8.71 2.35 -0.94
CA TRP A 257 7.31 2.43 -1.40
C TRP A 257 6.87 1.15 -2.11
N LEU A 258 7.68 0.65 -3.04
CA LEU A 258 7.39 -0.56 -3.81
C LEU A 258 7.26 -1.78 -2.89
N LEU A 259 8.25 -2.02 -2.03
CA LEU A 259 8.24 -3.15 -1.10
C LEU A 259 7.04 -3.08 -0.14
N GLY A 260 6.70 -1.88 0.37
CA GLY A 260 5.53 -1.68 1.23
C GLY A 260 4.20 -1.92 0.52
N ALA A 261 4.10 -1.49 -0.73
CA ALA A 261 2.93 -1.70 -1.57
C ALA A 261 2.77 -3.18 -1.97
N ILE A 262 3.85 -3.88 -2.31
CA ILE A 262 3.85 -5.32 -2.63
C ILE A 262 3.39 -6.11 -1.41
N TRP A 263 4.03 -5.90 -0.26
CA TRP A 263 3.71 -6.62 0.97
C TRP A 263 2.26 -6.40 1.39
N THR A 264 1.83 -5.13 1.43
CA THR A 264 0.47 -4.80 1.84
C THR A 264 -0.56 -5.26 0.82
N GLY A 265 -0.29 -5.08 -0.48
CA GLY A 265 -1.17 -5.53 -1.55
C GLY A 265 -1.39 -7.05 -1.52
N ALA A 266 -0.31 -7.82 -1.34
CA ALA A 266 -0.37 -9.27 -1.20
C ALA A 266 -1.19 -9.68 0.04
N LEU A 267 -0.92 -9.04 1.18
CA LEU A 267 -1.62 -9.31 2.44
C LEU A 267 -3.11 -8.99 2.36
N LEU A 268 -3.49 -7.83 1.82
CA LEU A 268 -4.89 -7.42 1.70
C LEU A 268 -5.64 -8.29 0.69
N THR A 269 -4.99 -8.68 -0.42
CA THR A 269 -5.56 -9.61 -1.40
C THR A 269 -5.78 -10.99 -0.78
N GLY A 270 -4.78 -11.53 -0.09
CA GLY A 270 -4.88 -12.81 0.63
C GLY A 270 -5.96 -12.79 1.71
N THR A 271 -6.03 -11.72 2.49
CA THR A 271 -7.06 -11.53 3.52
C THR A 271 -8.46 -11.47 2.90
N GLY A 272 -8.63 -10.71 1.82
CA GLY A 272 -9.88 -10.61 1.08
C GLY A 272 -10.34 -11.97 0.55
N LEU A 273 -9.42 -12.75 -0.04
CA LEU A 273 -9.70 -14.09 -0.54
C LEU A 273 -10.08 -15.05 0.60
N TRP A 274 -9.33 -15.06 1.69
CA TRP A 274 -9.59 -15.92 2.84
C TRP A 274 -10.97 -15.68 3.45
N VAL A 275 -11.36 -14.41 3.62
CA VAL A 275 -12.69 -14.04 4.12
C VAL A 275 -13.78 -14.51 3.16
N ARG A 276 -13.59 -14.39 1.84
CA ARG A 276 -14.55 -14.87 0.83
C ARG A 276 -14.74 -16.38 0.89
N VAL A 277 -13.65 -17.14 0.96
CA VAL A 277 -13.68 -18.62 1.04
C VAL A 277 -14.37 -19.08 2.32
N ARG A 278 -14.10 -18.45 3.47
CA ARG A 278 -14.73 -18.81 4.75
C ARG A 278 -16.24 -18.58 4.77
N ARG A 279 -16.74 -17.51 4.14
CA ARG A 279 -18.18 -17.19 4.10
C ARG A 279 -19.01 -18.19 3.29
N ARG A 280 -18.39 -18.97 2.40
CA ARG A 280 -19.08 -19.94 1.53
C ARG A 280 -19.06 -21.38 2.01
N ARG A 281 -18.34 -21.70 3.10
CA ARG A 281 -18.42 -23.04 3.68
C ARG A 281 -19.82 -23.21 4.29
N PRO A 282 -20.67 -24.14 3.82
CA PRO A 282 -21.96 -24.39 4.44
C PRO A 282 -21.71 -24.87 5.88
N THR A 283 -22.33 -24.20 6.84
CA THR A 283 -22.42 -24.72 8.21
C THR A 283 -23.21 -26.02 8.15
N THR A 284 -22.56 -27.16 8.39
CA THR A 284 -23.25 -28.45 8.55
C THR A 284 -24.36 -28.27 9.58
N PRO A 285 -25.64 -28.53 9.25
CA PRO A 285 -26.70 -28.48 10.24
C PRO A 285 -26.38 -29.43 11.40
N PRO A 286 -26.68 -29.06 12.66
CA PRO A 286 -26.49 -29.96 13.79
C PRO A 286 -27.19 -31.29 13.53
N ALA A 287 -26.53 -32.39 13.89
CA ALA A 287 -26.94 -33.77 13.62
C ALA A 287 -28.29 -34.17 14.23
N SER A 288 -28.95 -33.29 15.01
CA SER A 288 -30.24 -33.55 15.66
C SER A 288 -31.44 -33.62 14.69
N ALA A 289 -31.26 -33.35 13.40
CA ALA A 289 -32.32 -33.49 12.39
C ALA A 289 -32.31 -34.85 11.66
N ARG A 290 -31.40 -35.78 11.98
CA ARG A 290 -31.41 -37.14 11.41
C ARG A 290 -32.28 -38.06 12.26
N GLY A 291 -33.58 -38.03 11.97
CA GLY A 291 -34.52 -39.13 12.13
C GLY A 291 -34.61 -39.84 13.48
N ARG A 292 -35.68 -39.56 14.23
CA ARG A 292 -36.40 -40.64 14.91
C ARG A 292 -37.12 -41.46 13.83
N PRO A 293 -36.84 -42.75 13.62
CA PRO A 293 -37.75 -43.58 12.85
C PRO A 293 -39.07 -43.68 13.64
N GLY A 294 -40.15 -43.24 13.01
CA GLY A 294 -41.52 -43.41 13.53
C GLY A 294 -41.94 -44.88 13.42
N ASN A 295 -42.73 -45.28 14.42
CA ASN A 295 -43.38 -46.57 14.66
C ASN A 295 -43.82 -47.37 13.43
#